data_AF-A0A920EXR2-F1
#
_entry.id   AF-A0A920EXR2-F1
#
_cell.length_a   1.000
_cell.length_b   1.000
_cell.length_c   1.000
_cell.angle_alpha   90.00
_cell.angle_beta   90.00
_cell.angle_gamma   90.00
#
_symmetry.space_group_name_H-M   'P 1'
#
loop_
_entity.id
_entity.type
_entity.pdbx_description
1 polymer ?
#
loop_
_entity_poly.entity_id
_entity_poly.type
_entity_poly.pdbx_seq_one_letter_code
_entity_poly.pdbx_strand_id
1 'polypeptide(L)'
;MKRYFGTSAFPGNIRVHPSISAINNIYKHHGIDFPDYSTFSLHKKAEGSTLILLPPSVKGTKMIDNFKPCIEAVVSGWMAVRGNRRRETGCKGFVLSDHADWTELNRLVELTEAKSVITVHGKSNVFRKYIEERGVGTSDLTFANSN
;
A
#
# COMPACT_ATOMS: atom_id res chain seq x y z
N MET A 1 9.74 -15.37 -9.76
CA MET A 1 8.73 -14.52 -9.07
C MET A 1 7.51 -14.12 -9.92
N LYS A 2 7.53 -14.24 -11.26
CA LYS A 2 6.39 -13.90 -12.15
C LYS A 2 5.21 -14.90 -12.20
N ARG A 3 5.27 -16.00 -11.46
CA ARG A 3 4.38 -17.17 -11.68
C ARG A 3 2.91 -16.93 -11.25
N TYR A 4 2.64 -15.93 -10.42
CA TYR A 4 1.33 -15.74 -9.77
C TYR A 4 0.78 -14.31 -9.87
N PHE A 5 1.43 -13.42 -10.64
CA PHE A 5 0.92 -12.06 -10.83
C PHE A 5 -0.25 -12.08 -11.81
N GLY A 6 -1.42 -11.60 -11.36
CA GLY A 6 -2.61 -11.48 -12.21
C GLY A 6 -3.24 -12.82 -12.64
N THR A 7 -2.89 -13.92 -11.97
CA THR A 7 -3.49 -15.23 -12.23
C THR A 7 -4.24 -15.72 -10.99
N SER A 8 -5.34 -16.44 -11.18
CA SER A 8 -6.03 -17.18 -10.11
C SER A 8 -5.18 -18.33 -9.53
N ALA A 9 -4.00 -18.58 -10.08
CA ALA A 9 -3.16 -19.74 -9.82
C ALA A 9 -2.29 -19.64 -8.56
N PHE A 10 -2.65 -18.82 -7.56
CA PHE A 10 -1.93 -18.80 -6.28
C PHE A 10 -2.05 -20.20 -5.63
N PRO A 11 -0.94 -20.85 -5.22
CA PRO A 11 -0.91 -22.28 -4.90
C PRO A 11 -1.50 -22.63 -3.52
N GLY A 12 -2.39 -21.80 -2.97
CA GLY A 12 -2.99 -22.03 -1.66
C GLY A 12 -4.23 -21.17 -1.39
N ASN A 13 -4.88 -21.45 -0.26
CA ASN A 13 -6.09 -20.74 0.15
C ASN A 13 -5.75 -19.33 0.66
N ILE A 14 -6.33 -18.32 0.01
CA ILE A 14 -6.30 -16.93 0.47
C ILE A 14 -7.51 -16.69 1.37
N ARG A 15 -7.27 -16.11 2.54
CA ARG A 15 -8.34 -15.65 3.43
C ARG A 15 -8.21 -14.17 3.70
N VAL A 16 -9.33 -13.46 3.68
CA VAL A 16 -9.33 -12.01 3.87
C VAL A 16 -10.23 -11.61 5.02
N HIS A 17 -9.85 -10.54 5.70
CA HIS A 17 -10.69 -9.89 6.70
C HIS A 17 -11.98 -9.35 6.05
N PRO A 18 -13.13 -9.32 6.75
CA PRO A 18 -14.38 -8.79 6.22
C PRO A 18 -14.30 -7.39 5.61
N SER A 19 -13.51 -6.48 6.21
CA SER A 19 -13.31 -5.14 5.64
C SER A 19 -12.60 -5.14 4.29
N ILE A 20 -11.66 -6.07 4.07
CA ILE A 20 -10.98 -6.25 2.78
C ILE A 20 -11.96 -6.85 1.78
N SER A 21 -12.76 -7.85 2.19
CA SER A 21 -13.80 -8.43 1.33
C SER A 21 -14.80 -7.38 0.85
N ALA A 22 -15.19 -6.43 1.71
CA ALA A 22 -16.12 -5.36 1.34
C ALA A 22 -15.54 -4.49 0.23
N ILE A 23 -14.26 -4.09 0.33
CA ILE A 23 -13.57 -3.32 -0.71
C ILE A 23 -13.41 -4.16 -1.99
N ASN A 24 -12.97 -5.41 -1.89
CA ASN A 24 -12.83 -6.29 -3.05
C ASN A 24 -14.14 -6.46 -3.82
N ASN A 25 -15.28 -6.52 -3.13
CA ASN A 25 -16.59 -6.62 -3.79
C ASN A 25 -16.92 -5.37 -4.62
N ILE A 26 -16.50 -4.18 -4.18
CA ILE A 26 -16.64 -2.94 -4.96
C ILE A 26 -15.79 -3.02 -6.23
N TYR A 27 -14.53 -3.44 -6.11
CA TYR A 27 -13.64 -3.63 -7.26
C TYR A 27 -14.17 -4.69 -8.25
N LYS A 28 -14.70 -5.81 -7.75
CA LYS A 28 -15.35 -6.85 -8.58
C LYS A 28 -16.56 -6.31 -9.32
N HIS A 29 -17.37 -5.48 -8.68
CA HIS A 29 -18.50 -4.81 -9.33
C HIS A 29 -18.05 -3.95 -10.52
N HIS A 30 -16.84 -3.40 -10.46
CA HIS A 30 -16.21 -2.64 -11.54
C HIS A 30 -15.33 -3.48 -12.48
N GLY A 31 -15.46 -4.82 -12.47
CA GLY A 31 -14.79 -5.71 -13.41
C GLY A 31 -13.32 -6.00 -13.09
N ILE A 32 -12.85 -5.72 -11.86
CA ILE A 32 -11.53 -6.11 -11.42
C ILE A 32 -11.59 -7.51 -10.78
N ASP A 33 -10.94 -8.46 -11.43
CA ASP A 33 -10.84 -9.83 -10.94
C ASP A 33 -9.77 -9.98 -9.85
N PHE A 34 -10.02 -10.91 -8.94
CA PHE A 34 -9.11 -11.31 -7.88
C PHE A 34 -8.92 -12.82 -7.92
N PRO A 35 -7.77 -13.35 -7.44
CA PRO A 35 -7.63 -14.77 -7.16
C PRO A 35 -8.72 -15.24 -6.19
N ASP A 36 -9.03 -16.53 -6.22
CA ASP A 36 -10.02 -17.11 -5.31
C ASP A 36 -9.62 -16.88 -3.85
N TYR A 37 -10.57 -16.38 -3.07
CA TYR A 37 -10.39 -16.12 -1.65
C TYR A 37 -11.67 -16.40 -0.88
N SER A 38 -11.53 -16.65 0.43
CA SER A 38 -12.65 -16.75 1.36
C SER A 38 -12.57 -15.70 2.47
N THR A 39 -13.70 -15.21 2.92
CA THR A 39 -13.76 -14.29 4.06
C THR A 39 -13.81 -15.10 5.36
N PHE A 40 -12.93 -14.81 6.32
CA PHE A 40 -12.94 -15.52 7.60
C PHE A 40 -13.84 -14.83 8.63
N SER A 41 -14.34 -15.61 9.60
CA SER A 41 -15.11 -15.08 10.74
C SER A 41 -14.16 -14.62 11.85
N LEU A 42 -14.43 -13.44 12.41
CA LEU A 42 -13.60 -12.84 13.49
C LEU A 42 -13.59 -13.69 14.77
N HIS A 43 -14.58 -14.58 14.95
CA HIS A 43 -14.77 -15.36 16.17
C HIS A 43 -14.28 -16.81 16.07
N LYS A 44 -13.76 -17.24 14.92
CA LYS A 44 -13.27 -18.61 14.71
C LYS A 44 -11.77 -18.60 14.39
N LYS A 45 -11.05 -19.60 14.90
CA LYS A 45 -9.69 -19.88 14.46
C LYS A 45 -9.70 -20.20 12.96
N ALA A 46 -8.78 -19.61 12.22
CA ALA A 46 -8.62 -19.96 10.81
C ALA A 46 -7.67 -21.16 10.68
N GLU A 47 -8.22 -22.32 10.37
CA GLU A 47 -7.45 -23.53 10.09
C GLU A 47 -7.11 -23.62 8.60
N GLY A 48 -6.00 -24.31 8.26
CA GLY A 48 -5.64 -24.68 6.88
C GLY A 48 -5.39 -23.51 5.92
N SER A 49 -5.03 -22.33 6.42
CA SER A 49 -4.89 -21.11 5.63
C SER A 49 -3.43 -20.87 5.24
N THR A 50 -3.13 -20.67 3.96
CA THR A 50 -1.75 -20.44 3.48
C THR A 50 -1.39 -18.96 3.39
N LEU A 51 -2.38 -18.08 3.20
CA LEU A 51 -2.21 -16.63 3.23
C LEU A 51 -3.44 -15.97 3.87
N ILE A 52 -3.22 -15.13 4.88
CA ILE A 52 -4.28 -14.36 5.55
C ILE A 52 -3.97 -12.88 5.38
N LEU A 53 -4.90 -12.15 4.76
CA LEU A 53 -4.80 -10.70 4.59
C LEU A 53 -5.61 -9.99 5.68
N LEU A 54 -4.94 -9.10 6.39
CA LEU A 54 -5.48 -8.34 7.52
C LEU A 54 -5.30 -6.84 7.26
N PRO A 55 -6.26 -5.98 7.64
CA PRO A 55 -6.06 -4.55 7.57
C PRO A 55 -5.04 -4.10 8.63
N PRO A 56 -4.36 -2.96 8.43
CA PRO A 56 -3.36 -2.44 9.39
C PRO A 56 -3.90 -2.27 10.82
N SER A 57 -5.20 -1.98 10.98
CA SER A 57 -5.86 -1.80 12.28
C SER A 57 -5.86 -3.04 13.18
N VAL A 58 -5.63 -4.23 12.61
CA VAL A 58 -5.57 -5.50 13.36
C VAL A 58 -4.21 -5.69 14.02
N LYS A 59 -3.19 -4.98 13.54
CA LYS A 59 -1.83 -5.13 14.04
C LYS A 59 -1.75 -4.80 15.53
N GLY A 60 -1.12 -5.69 16.31
CA GLY A 60 -0.98 -5.54 17.77
C GLY A 60 -2.22 -5.89 18.58
N THR A 61 -3.31 -6.34 17.95
CA THR A 61 -4.51 -6.83 18.65
C THR A 61 -4.41 -8.33 18.92
N LYS A 62 -5.18 -8.82 19.91
CA LYS A 62 -5.27 -10.26 20.23
C LYS A 62 -5.82 -11.13 19.09
N MET A 63 -6.46 -10.53 18.08
CA MET A 63 -6.99 -11.29 16.95
C MET A 63 -5.88 -12.00 16.17
N ILE A 64 -4.64 -11.48 16.18
CA ILE A 64 -3.49 -12.13 15.53
C ILE A 64 -3.21 -13.51 16.14
N ASP A 65 -3.50 -13.71 17.43
CA ASP A 65 -3.27 -14.98 18.11
C ASP A 65 -4.16 -16.12 17.56
N ASN A 66 -5.28 -15.80 16.92
CA ASN A 66 -6.15 -16.78 16.25
C ASN A 66 -5.48 -17.43 15.03
N PHE A 67 -4.37 -16.86 14.54
CA PHE A 67 -3.67 -17.31 13.34
C PHE A 67 -2.29 -17.90 13.64
N LYS A 68 -1.88 -17.95 14.92
CA LYS A 68 -0.60 -18.56 15.30
C LYS A 68 -0.69 -20.10 15.26
N PRO A 69 0.40 -20.80 14.87
CA PRO A 69 1.69 -20.26 14.43
C PRO A 69 1.61 -19.68 13.01
N CYS A 70 2.17 -18.49 12.79
CA CYS A 70 2.25 -17.85 11.48
C CYS A 70 3.54 -17.06 11.30
N ILE A 71 3.84 -16.71 10.05
CA ILE A 71 4.86 -15.72 9.69
C ILE A 71 4.14 -14.42 9.40
N GLU A 72 4.40 -13.40 10.21
CA GLU A 72 3.84 -12.06 9.98
C GLU A 72 4.63 -11.33 8.90
N ALA A 73 3.92 -10.63 8.03
CA ALA A 73 4.49 -9.85 6.95
C ALA A 73 3.77 -8.50 6.79
N VAL A 74 4.52 -7.46 6.46
CA VAL A 74 4.03 -6.12 6.18
C VAL A 74 4.43 -5.71 4.77
N VAL A 75 3.45 -5.28 4.00
CA VAL A 75 3.60 -4.82 2.62
C VAL A 75 3.31 -3.32 2.62
N SER A 76 4.33 -2.48 2.49
CA SER A 76 4.18 -1.02 2.52
C SER A 76 5.39 -0.29 1.95
N GLY A 77 5.18 0.86 1.30
CA GLY A 77 6.25 1.71 0.78
C GLY A 77 7.18 2.20 1.89
N TRP A 78 6.65 2.34 3.11
CA TRP A 78 7.42 2.68 4.29
C TRP A 78 8.47 1.63 4.66
N MET A 79 8.38 0.40 4.16
CA MET A 79 9.42 -0.62 4.39
C MET A 79 10.76 -0.27 3.71
N ALA A 80 10.78 0.68 2.78
CA ALA A 80 11.99 1.27 2.23
C ALA A 80 12.72 2.18 3.24
N VAL A 81 11.98 2.76 4.20
CA VAL A 81 12.51 3.71 5.18
C VAL A 81 13.05 2.95 6.40
N ARG A 82 14.35 3.12 6.70
CA ARG A 82 15.05 2.41 7.79
C ARG A 82 14.33 2.55 9.14
N GLY A 83 13.83 3.74 9.47
CA GLY A 83 13.12 4.00 10.73
C GLY A 83 11.83 3.19 10.85
N ASN A 84 11.00 3.20 9.81
CA ASN A 84 9.74 2.44 9.77
C ASN A 84 10.02 0.94 9.77
N ARG A 85 10.96 0.46 8.95
CA ARG A 85 11.36 -0.96 8.94
C ARG A 85 11.82 -1.46 10.31
N ARG A 86 12.49 -0.62 11.11
CA ARG A 86 12.86 -0.95 12.50
C ARG A 86 11.66 -1.06 13.44
N ARG A 87 10.58 -0.29 13.22
CA ARG A 87 9.34 -0.40 14.02
C ARG A 87 8.55 -1.67 13.69
N GLU A 88 8.81 -2.25 12.52
CA GLU A 88 8.24 -3.52 12.04
C GLU A 88 9.11 -4.74 12.39
N THR A 89 9.97 -4.63 13.41
CA THR A 89 10.86 -5.72 13.83
C THR A 89 10.06 -6.95 14.20
N GLY A 90 10.46 -8.12 13.70
CA GLY A 90 9.77 -9.40 13.90
C GLY A 90 8.86 -9.82 12.74
N CYS A 91 8.56 -8.91 11.81
CA CYS A 91 7.79 -9.21 10.59
C CYS A 91 8.70 -9.26 9.35
N LYS A 92 8.30 -10.02 8.33
CA LYS A 92 8.88 -9.88 6.98
C LYS A 92 8.39 -8.58 6.35
N GLY A 93 9.29 -7.81 5.74
CA GLY A 93 8.95 -6.53 5.11
C GLY A 93 9.04 -6.59 3.59
N PHE A 94 7.99 -6.13 2.91
CA PHE A 94 7.96 -5.97 1.46
C PHE A 94 7.68 -4.51 1.11
N VAL A 95 8.51 -3.94 0.22
CA VAL A 95 8.34 -2.57 -0.27
C VAL A 95 7.32 -2.59 -1.39
N LEU A 96 6.17 -1.95 -1.18
CA LEU A 96 5.14 -1.75 -2.19
C LEU A 96 4.36 -0.47 -1.88
N SER A 97 4.26 0.43 -2.85
CA SER A 97 3.64 1.75 -2.71
C SER A 97 2.69 2.00 -3.88
N ASP A 98 1.61 2.73 -3.61
CA ASP A 98 0.69 3.29 -4.60
C ASP A 98 1.03 4.75 -4.97
N HIS A 99 2.04 5.33 -4.32
CA HIS A 99 2.58 6.64 -4.65
C HIS A 99 3.76 6.57 -5.61
N ALA A 100 3.84 7.57 -6.51
CA ALA A 100 4.96 7.77 -7.42
C ALA A 100 6.28 8.05 -6.67
N ASP A 101 7.37 7.44 -7.14
CA ASP A 101 8.71 7.70 -6.64
C ASP A 101 9.36 8.94 -7.28
N TRP A 102 10.60 9.24 -6.86
CA TRP A 102 11.36 10.39 -7.37
C TRP A 102 11.54 10.37 -8.89
N THR A 103 11.84 9.21 -9.46
CA THR A 103 12.07 9.05 -10.90
C THR A 103 10.76 9.22 -11.65
N GLU A 104 9.67 8.62 -11.17
CA GLU A 104 8.34 8.72 -11.76
C GLU A 104 7.80 10.17 -11.71
N LEU A 105 8.02 10.89 -10.61
CA LEU A 105 7.63 12.30 -10.49
C LEU A 105 8.39 13.19 -11.48
N ASN A 106 9.72 13.05 -11.59
CA ASN A 106 10.50 13.81 -12.56
C ASN A 106 10.10 13.49 -14.00
N ARG A 107 9.85 12.20 -14.27
CA ARG A 107 9.38 11.76 -15.59
C ARG A 107 8.03 12.38 -15.93
N LEU A 108 7.12 12.49 -14.97
CA LEU A 108 5.83 13.14 -15.16
C LEU A 108 5.98 14.63 -15.49
N VAL A 109 6.87 15.35 -14.80
CA VAL A 109 7.14 16.77 -15.11
C VAL A 109 7.68 16.94 -16.52
N GLU A 110 8.61 16.07 -16.95
CA GLU A 110 9.14 16.09 -18.31
C GLU A 110 8.08 15.79 -19.36
N LEU A 111 7.26 14.76 -19.14
CA LEU A 111 6.22 14.34 -20.08
C LEU A 111 5.10 15.37 -20.25
N THR A 112 4.82 16.14 -19.21
CA THR A 112 3.74 17.14 -19.20
C THR A 112 4.18 18.51 -19.69
N GLU A 113 5.49 18.77 -19.77
CA GLU A 113 6.06 20.09 -20.05
C GLU A 113 5.44 21.19 -19.15
N ALA A 114 5.09 20.81 -17.91
CA ALA A 114 4.37 21.67 -17.01
C ALA A 114 5.17 22.95 -16.72
N LYS A 115 4.55 24.11 -16.92
CA LYS A 115 5.14 25.41 -16.56
C LYS A 115 5.15 25.66 -15.05
N SER A 116 4.25 24.98 -14.34
CA SER A 116 4.12 25.04 -12.89
C SER A 116 3.73 23.70 -12.31
N VAL A 117 4.37 23.31 -11.21
CA VAL A 117 4.07 22.09 -10.45
C VAL A 117 3.56 22.48 -9.06
N ILE A 118 2.37 22.00 -8.72
CA ILE A 118 1.77 22.18 -7.40
C ILE A 118 1.93 20.87 -6.64
N THR A 119 2.67 20.87 -5.55
CA THR A 119 2.87 19.69 -4.71
C THR A 119 1.79 19.57 -3.65
N VAL A 120 1.33 18.34 -3.42
CA VAL A 120 0.32 17.99 -2.41
C VAL A 120 0.86 16.93 -1.47
N HIS A 121 0.61 17.10 -0.17
CA HIS A 121 1.05 16.20 0.90
C HIS A 121 2.58 15.99 0.99
N GLY A 122 3.03 15.42 2.11
CA GLY A 122 4.43 15.02 2.30
C GLY A 122 5.44 16.19 2.45
N LYS A 123 6.73 15.84 2.41
CA LYS A 123 7.84 16.80 2.49
C LYS A 123 8.28 17.15 1.07
N SER A 124 7.71 18.21 0.50
CA SER A 124 7.88 18.61 -0.91
C SER A 124 9.09 19.50 -1.16
N ASN A 125 9.69 20.10 -0.13
CA ASN A 125 10.73 21.13 -0.24
C ASN A 125 11.91 20.73 -1.13
N VAL A 126 12.40 19.49 -1.00
CA VAL A 126 13.53 18.99 -1.80
C VAL A 126 13.14 18.82 -3.28
N PHE A 127 11.96 18.26 -3.52
CA PHE A 127 11.46 18.04 -4.88
C PHE A 127 11.17 19.37 -5.58
N ARG A 128 10.47 20.28 -4.89
CA ARG A 128 10.18 21.62 -5.40
C ARG A 128 11.46 22.36 -5.82
N LYS A 129 12.44 22.44 -4.93
CA LYS A 129 13.72 23.09 -5.23
C LYS A 129 14.40 22.48 -6.47
N TYR A 130 14.41 21.15 -6.58
CA TYR A 130 14.99 20.46 -7.74
C TYR A 130 14.29 20.81 -9.06
N ILE A 131 12.95 20.95 -9.04
CA ILE A 131 12.16 21.33 -10.21
C ILE A 131 12.34 22.82 -10.54
N GLU A 132 12.44 23.70 -9.54
CA GLU A 132 12.73 25.13 -9.73
C GLU A 132 14.09 25.37 -10.40
N GLU A 133 15.12 24.63 -10.01
CA GLU A 133 16.45 24.68 -10.63
C GLU A 133 16.43 24.32 -12.13
N ARG A 134 15.37 23.65 -12.60
CA ARG A 134 15.13 23.29 -14.00
C ARG A 134 14.21 24.29 -14.73
N GLY A 135 13.92 25.43 -14.09
CA GLY A 135 13.15 26.52 -14.69
C GLY A 135 11.63 26.35 -14.63
N VAL A 136 11.13 25.40 -13.84
CA VAL A 136 9.68 25.16 -13.68
C VAL A 136 9.22 25.80 -12.37
N GLY A 137 8.15 26.61 -12.42
CA GLY A 137 7.61 27.23 -11.21
C GLY A 137 7.04 26.18 -10.25
N THR A 138 7.18 26.38 -8.94
CA THR A 138 6.57 25.47 -7.96
C THR A 138 5.79 26.19 -6.88
N SER A 139 4.80 25.51 -6.33
CA SER A 139 4.09 25.93 -5.12
C SER A 139 3.62 24.71 -4.35
N ASP A 140 3.35 24.88 -3.05
CA ASP A 140 2.63 23.89 -2.27
C ASP A 140 1.15 24.22 -2.28
N LEU A 141 0.30 23.20 -2.37
CA LEU A 141 -1.12 23.37 -2.14
C LEU A 141 -1.33 23.67 -0.65
N THR A 142 -1.43 24.96 -0.33
CA THR A 142 -1.91 25.43 0.96
C THR A 142 -3.42 25.61 0.85
N PHE A 143 -4.17 24.83 1.63
CA PHE A 143 -5.57 25.18 1.86
C PHE A 143 -5.54 26.47 2.69
N ALA A 144 -6.02 27.57 2.12
CA ALA A 144 -6.28 28.76 2.90
C ALA A 144 -7.23 28.33 4.03
N ASN A 145 -6.84 28.56 5.29
CA ASN A 145 -7.76 28.42 6.41
C ASN A 145 -8.90 29.40 6.14
N SER A 146 -10.02 28.90 5.64
CA SER A 146 -11.30 29.60 5.70
C SER A 146 -11.64 29.71 7.18
N ASN A 147 -11.29 30.87 7.77
CA ASN A 147 -11.79 31.32 9.06
C ASN A 147 -13.31 31.47 9.01
#